data_AF-A0A2X2SZ83-F1
#
_entry.id   AF-A0A2X2SZ83-F1
#
_cell.length_a   1.000
_cell.length_b   1.000
_cell.length_c   1.000
_cell.angle_alpha   90.00
_cell.angle_beta   90.00
_cell.angle_gamma   90.00
#
_symmetry.space_group_name_H-M   'P 1'
#
loop_
_entity.id
_entity.type
_entity.pdbx_description
1 polymer ?
#
loop_
_entity_poly.entity_id
_entity_poly.type
_entity_poly.pdbx_seq_one_letter_code
_entity_poly.pdbx_strand_id
1 'polypeptide(L)' 'MSKLNFPATSRRLGLYPVVDSVEWIERLLGAGVKTIQLRIKDKRGRRG' A
#
# COMPACT_ATOMS: atom_id res chain seq x y z
N MET A 1 25.07 -14.92 -4.67
CA MET A 1 23.88 -14.08 -4.42
C MET A 1 22.74 -15.00 -4.02
N SER A 2 22.26 -14.92 -2.77
CA SER A 2 21.10 -15.69 -2.31
C SER A 2 19.85 -15.20 -3.03
N LYS A 3 19.14 -16.11 -3.70
CA LYS A 3 17.92 -15.83 -4.44
C LYS A 3 16.84 -15.42 -3.43
N LEU A 4 16.35 -14.18 -3.51
CA LEU A 4 15.18 -13.75 -2.73
C LEU A 4 13.98 -14.60 -3.19
N ASN A 5 13.53 -15.51 -2.34
CA ASN A 5 12.33 -16.30 -2.57
C ASN A 5 11.11 -15.44 -2.26
N PHE A 6 10.67 -14.66 -3.24
CA PHE A 6 9.37 -14.02 -3.17
C PHE A 6 8.27 -15.08 -3.30
N PRO A 7 7.23 -15.06 -2.46
CA PRO A 7 6.10 -15.96 -2.61
C PRO A 7 5.44 -15.74 -3.96
N ALA A 8 4.97 -16.83 -4.57
CA ALA A 8 4.23 -16.75 -5.82
C ALA A 8 2.98 -15.88 -5.63
N THR A 9 2.87 -14.81 -6.41
CA THR A 9 1.74 -13.89 -6.38
C THR A 9 0.73 -14.31 -7.45
N SER A 10 -0.56 -14.15 -7.16
CA SER A 10 -1.62 -14.37 -8.15
C SER A 10 -1.36 -13.52 -9.39
N ARG A 11 -1.57 -14.10 -10.58
CA ARG A 11 -1.33 -13.44 -11.88
C ARG A 11 -2.15 -12.17 -12.09
N ARG A 12 -3.22 -11.99 -11.31
CA ARG A 12 -4.03 -10.77 -11.21
C ARG A 12 -4.25 -10.47 -9.72
N LEU A 13 -3.49 -9.52 -9.18
CA LEU A 13 -3.64 -9.06 -7.79
C LEU A 13 -4.88 -8.18 -7.56
N GLY A 14 -5.55 -7.75 -8.64
CA GLY A 14 -6.56 -6.70 -8.55
C GLY A 14 -5.91 -5.33 -8.41
N LEU A 15 -6.65 -4.38 -7.85
CA LEU A 15 -6.15 -3.02 -7.63
C LEU A 15 -5.21 -2.99 -6.41
N TYR A 16 -3.98 -2.53 -6.62
CA TYR A 16 -2.98 -2.32 -5.57
C TYR A 16 -2.46 -0.87 -5.61
N PRO A 17 -3.28 0.10 -5.17
CA PRO A 17 -2.93 1.49 -5.25
C PRO A 17 -1.87 1.84 -4.19
N VAL A 18 -0.88 2.63 -4.61
CA VAL A 18 0.11 3.23 -3.73
C VAL A 18 -0.31 4.67 -3.48
N VAL A 19 -0.59 5.01 -2.23
CA VAL A 19 -1.10 6.33 -1.82
C VAL A 19 -0.17 6.94 -0.78
N ASP A 20 -0.25 8.26 -0.59
CA ASP A 20 0.62 9.01 0.32
C ASP A 20 -0.12 9.58 1.55
N SER A 21 -1.46 9.45 1.59
CA SER A 21 -2.31 9.98 2.66
C SER A 21 -3.34 8.95 3.17
N VAL A 22 -3.84 9.17 4.39
CA VAL A 22 -4.83 8.28 5.03
C VAL A 22 -6.24 8.53 4.48
N GLU A 23 -6.55 9.76 4.08
CA GLU A 23 -7.83 10.13 3.46
C GLU A 23 -8.08 9.32 2.17
N TRP A 24 -7.01 9.05 1.42
CA TRP A 24 -7.09 8.16 0.25
C TRP A 24 -7.37 6.71 0.63
N ILE A 25 -6.85 6.24 1.76
CA ILE A 25 -7.14 4.89 2.26
C ILE A 25 -8.65 4.77 2.54
N GLU A 26 -9.23 5.72 3.27
CA GLU A 26 -10.67 5.71 3.59
C GLU A 26 -11.55 5.66 2.33
N ARG A 27 -11.23 6.48 1.32
CA ARG A 27 -11.94 6.48 0.03
C ARG A 27 -11.83 5.14 -0.70
N LEU A 28 -10.64 4.56 -0.76
CA LEU A 28 -10.38 3.30 -1.46
C LEU A 28 -11.00 2.11 -0.74
N LEU A 29 -11.03 2.13 0.60
CA LEU A 29 -11.76 1.16 1.41
C LEU A 29 -13.26 1.24 1.12
N GLY A 30 -13.83 2.45 1.07
CA GLY A 30 -15.23 2.67 0.67
C GLY A 30 -15.55 2.18 -0.74
N ALA A 31 -14.56 2.20 -1.65
CA ALA A 31 -14.68 1.67 -3.01
C ALA A 31 -14.45 0.15 -3.13
N GLY A 32 -14.20 -0.57 -2.02
CA GLY A 32 -14.03 -2.02 -2.00
C GLY A 32 -12.62 -2.52 -2.33
N VAL A 33 -11.61 -1.65 -2.30
CA VAL A 33 -10.20 -2.04 -2.50
C VAL A 33 -9.70 -2.79 -1.28
N LYS A 34 -9.16 -3.99 -1.49
CA LYS A 34 -8.76 -4.90 -0.41
C LYS A 34 -7.30 -4.79 0.00
N THR A 35 -6.46 -4.22 -0.86
CA THR A 35 -5.02 -4.15 -0.65
C THR A 35 -4.51 -2.78 -1.10
N ILE A 36 -4.00 -1.97 -0.17
CA ILE A 36 -3.55 -0.58 -0.42
C ILE A 36 -2.18 -0.41 0.21
N GLN A 37 -1.24 0.24 -0.49
CA GLN A 37 0.08 0.56 0.05
C GLN A 37 0.19 2.04 0.38
N LEU A 38 0.32 2.37 1.67
CA LEU A 38 0.65 3.71 2.10
C LEU A 38 2.17 3.93 1.99
N ARG A 39 2.59 4.94 1.23
CA ARG A 39 3.98 5.34 1.04
C ARG A 39 4.19 6.79 1.46
N ILE A 40 4.59 6.98 2.71
CA ILE A 40 5.03 8.28 3.21
C ILE A 40 6.55 8.34 3.09
N LYS A 41 7.06 9.22 2.22
CA LYS A 41 8.52 9.43 2.04
C LYS A 41 9.10 10.34 3.12
N ASP A 42 8.31 11.27 3.63
CA ASP A 42 8.74 12.26 4.62
C ASP A 42 7.80 12.27 5.84
N LYS A 43 8.05 11.38 6.80
CA LYS A 43 7.47 11.53 8.14
C LYS A 43 8.23 12.64 8.87
N ARG A 44 7.85 13.91 8.67
CA ARG A 44 8.14 14.92 9.68
C ARG A 44 7.30 14.58 10.90
N GLY A 45 7.90 13.85 11.85
CA GLY A 45 7.28 13.55 13.12
C GLY A 45 6.96 14.86 13.83
N ARG A 46 5.72 15.35 13.70
CA ARG A 46 5.15 16.20 14.73
C ARG A 46 4.87 15.28 15.91
N ARG A 47 5.85 15.19 16.81
CA ARG A 47 5.57 14.88 18.22
C ARG A 47 4.75 16.05 18.74
N GLY A 48 3.44 15.82 18.89
CA GLY A 48 2.60 16.52 19.84
C GLY A 48 2.51 15.67 21.10
#